data_AF-T1CWZ5-F1
#
_entry.id   AF-T1CWZ5-F1
#
_cell.length_a   1.000
_cell.length_b   1.000
_cell.length_c   1.000
_cell.angle_alpha   90.00
_cell.angle_beta   90.00
_cell.angle_gamma   90.00
#
_symmetry.space_group_name_H-M   'P 1'
#
loop_
_entity.id
_entity.type
_entity.pdbx_description
1 polymer ?
#
loop_
_entity_poly.entity_id
_entity_poly.type
_entity_poly.pdbx_seq_one_letter_code
_entity_poly.pdbx_strand_id
1 'polypeptide(L)'
;MNKTHNTNNLRNDKKGKKGLARLWNAFFYSKDGLIAAFRDEAGFRQVCLIALCCFVGGFYFGQDFSQKILLALPGFLCVIVELFNTAIENAIDHTSLESHPLAKKAKDMGSAAQMLSIIFVGIVWGVFILMQIW
;
A
#
# COMPACT_ATOMS: atom_id res chain seq x y z
N MET A 1 -8.51 -42.14 -4.04
CA MET A 1 -9.23 -41.24 -3.10
C MET A 1 -8.29 -40.91 -1.94
N ASN A 2 -8.27 -39.64 -1.50
CA ASN A 2 -7.58 -39.04 -0.33
C ASN A 2 -6.10 -38.59 -0.46
N LYS A 3 -5.91 -37.36 -1.00
CA LYS A 3 -4.72 -36.50 -0.83
C LYS A 3 -4.95 -35.46 0.29
N THR A 4 -5.30 -35.90 1.49
CA THR A 4 -5.56 -35.04 2.67
C THR A 4 -4.43 -35.09 3.71
N HIS A 5 -3.17 -35.19 3.25
CA HIS A 5 -1.98 -35.11 4.11
C HIS A 5 -0.93 -34.22 3.46
N ASN A 6 -0.99 -32.88 3.61
CA ASN A 6 0.22 -32.04 3.78
C ASN A 6 -0.01 -30.51 3.99
N THR A 7 -1.22 -30.01 4.21
CA THR A 7 -1.41 -28.53 4.31
C THR A 7 -1.19 -27.99 5.73
N ASN A 8 -1.31 -28.83 6.76
CA ASN A 8 -1.21 -28.41 8.16
C ASN A 8 0.24 -28.26 8.66
N ASN A 9 1.23 -28.90 8.02
CA ASN A 9 2.64 -28.79 8.42
C ASN A 9 3.30 -27.47 7.96
N LEU A 10 2.96 -26.96 6.77
CA LEU A 10 3.52 -25.71 6.24
C LEU A 10 3.15 -24.46 7.05
N ARG A 11 2.01 -24.47 7.76
CA ARG A 11 1.58 -23.33 8.59
C ARG A 11 2.24 -23.31 9.98
N ASN A 12 2.69 -24.45 10.49
CA ASN A 12 3.24 -24.57 11.85
C ASN A 12 4.76 -24.32 11.93
N ASP A 13 5.51 -24.50 10.84
CA ASP A 13 6.96 -24.25 10.83
C ASP A 13 7.36 -22.77 10.96
N LYS A 14 6.42 -21.83 10.74
CA LYS A 14 6.66 -20.39 10.94
C LYS A 14 6.42 -19.92 12.39
N LYS A 15 5.88 -20.76 13.27
CA LYS A 15 5.54 -20.38 14.66
C LYS A 15 6.68 -20.53 15.68
N GLY A 16 7.87 -20.97 15.26
CA GLY A 16 8.94 -21.39 16.20
C GLY A 16 10.00 -20.36 16.61
N LYS A 17 10.15 -19.20 15.94
CA LYS A 17 11.30 -18.30 16.21
C LYS A 17 10.89 -17.11 17.09
N LYS A 18 11.21 -17.17 18.39
CA LYS A 18 11.02 -16.06 19.36
C LYS A 18 12.17 -15.05 19.26
N GLY A 19 11.90 -13.75 19.48
CA GLY A 19 12.91 -12.69 19.63
C GLY A 19 13.30 -11.93 18.34
N LEU A 20 14.49 -11.31 18.35
CA LEU A 20 15.04 -10.46 17.26
C LEU A 20 15.04 -11.14 15.89
N ALA A 21 15.19 -12.46 15.85
CA ALA A 21 15.10 -13.24 14.62
C ALA A 21 13.73 -13.13 13.90
N ARG A 22 12.63 -12.89 14.64
CA ARG A 22 11.31 -12.68 14.04
C ARG A 22 11.18 -11.29 13.42
N LEU A 23 11.70 -10.27 14.09
CA LEU A 23 11.78 -8.89 13.57
C LEU A 23 12.66 -8.84 12.33
N TRP A 24 13.82 -9.50 12.37
CA TRP A 24 14.73 -9.63 11.25
C TRP A 24 14.03 -10.29 10.04
N ASN A 25 13.40 -11.44 10.21
CA ASN A 25 12.67 -12.09 9.11
C ASN A 25 11.47 -11.27 8.62
N ALA A 26 10.74 -10.60 9.51
CA ALA A 26 9.65 -9.71 9.12
C ALA A 26 10.14 -8.56 8.24
N PHE A 27 11.31 -7.99 8.53
CA PHE A 27 11.93 -6.95 7.71
C PHE A 27 12.22 -7.45 6.28
N PHE A 28 12.75 -8.67 6.12
CA PHE A 28 12.96 -9.25 4.77
C PHE A 28 11.65 -9.47 4.03
N TYR A 29 10.62 -10.02 4.68
CA TYR A 29 9.31 -10.18 4.04
C TYR A 29 8.68 -8.85 3.63
N SER A 30 8.79 -7.81 4.46
CA SER A 30 8.34 -6.46 4.11
C SER A 30 9.11 -5.88 2.92
N LYS A 31 10.43 -6.07 2.88
CA LYS A 31 11.27 -5.65 1.75
C LYS A 31 10.86 -6.36 0.45
N ASP A 32 10.69 -7.68 0.50
CA ASP A 32 10.34 -8.47 -0.68
C ASP A 32 8.95 -8.08 -1.22
N GLY A 33 7.99 -7.80 -0.34
CA GLY A 33 6.67 -7.29 -0.72
C GLY A 33 6.73 -5.92 -1.40
N LEU A 34 7.54 -4.99 -0.88
CA LEU A 34 7.75 -3.67 -1.49
C LEU A 34 8.43 -3.76 -2.85
N ILE A 35 9.45 -4.62 -2.98
CA ILE A 35 10.14 -4.85 -4.26
C ILE A 35 9.18 -5.46 -5.29
N ALA A 36 8.37 -6.44 -4.90
CA ALA A 36 7.37 -7.04 -5.77
C ALA A 36 6.36 -6.00 -6.27
N ALA A 37 5.76 -5.23 -5.36
CA ALA A 37 4.83 -4.16 -5.74
C ALA A 37 5.49 -3.13 -6.68
N PHE A 38 6.72 -2.70 -6.41
CA PHE A 38 7.42 -1.73 -7.26
C PHE A 38 7.79 -2.26 -8.64
N ARG A 39 8.22 -3.51 -8.73
CA ARG A 39 8.61 -4.12 -10.01
C ARG A 39 7.40 -4.50 -10.84
N ASP A 40 6.40 -5.10 -10.21
CA ASP A 40 5.33 -5.79 -10.92
C ASP A 40 4.13 -4.85 -11.18
N GLU A 41 3.88 -3.84 -10.33
CA GLU A 41 2.75 -2.92 -10.49
C GLU A 41 3.13 -1.52 -10.99
N ALA A 42 2.56 -1.13 -12.12
CA ALA A 42 2.72 0.23 -12.66
C ALA A 42 2.03 1.29 -11.79
N GLY A 43 0.85 0.98 -11.24
CA GLY A 43 0.10 1.86 -10.34
C GLY A 43 0.92 2.22 -9.10
N PHE A 44 1.55 1.22 -8.47
CA PHE A 44 2.43 1.43 -7.34
C PHE A 44 3.59 2.39 -7.63
N ARG A 45 4.24 2.26 -8.80
CA ARG A 45 5.31 3.20 -9.21
C ARG A 45 4.79 4.63 -9.38
N GLN A 46 3.60 4.82 -9.96
CA GLN A 46 2.98 6.15 -10.10
C GLN A 46 2.67 6.76 -8.74
N VAL A 47 2.13 5.97 -7.83
CA VAL A 47 1.81 6.40 -6.46
C VAL A 47 3.08 6.74 -5.67
N CYS A 48 4.16 5.96 -5.82
CA CYS A 48 5.46 6.31 -5.25
C CYS A 48 5.98 7.65 -5.78
N LEU A 49 5.80 7.95 -7.07
CA LEU A 49 6.16 9.25 -7.63
C LEU A 49 5.32 10.38 -7.03
N ILE A 50 4.00 10.20 -6.89
CA ILE A 50 3.12 11.17 -6.21
C ILE A 50 3.60 11.40 -4.77
N ALA A 51 3.91 10.33 -4.04
CA ALA A 51 4.41 10.41 -2.68
C ALA A 51 5.75 11.15 -2.59
N LEU A 52 6.66 10.90 -3.54
CA LEU A 52 7.93 11.61 -3.63
C LEU A 52 7.71 13.11 -3.91
N CYS A 53 6.81 13.45 -4.83
CA CYS A 53 6.44 14.85 -5.10
C CYS A 53 5.82 15.51 -3.86
N CYS A 54 4.95 14.82 -3.14
CA CYS A 54 4.36 15.31 -1.89
C CYS A 54 5.44 15.53 -0.81
N PHE A 55 6.40 14.62 -0.70
CA PHE A 55 7.48 14.74 0.27
C PHE A 55 8.42 15.91 -0.05
N VAL A 56 8.92 15.98 -1.30
CA VAL A 56 9.82 17.05 -1.75
C VAL A 56 9.12 18.39 -1.69
N GLY A 57 7.90 18.48 -2.22
CA GLY A 57 7.10 19.70 -2.18
C GLY A 57 6.76 20.09 -0.74
N GLY A 58 6.32 19.15 0.09
CA GLY A 58 5.98 19.42 1.49
C GLY A 58 7.17 19.98 2.27
N PHE A 59 8.35 19.39 2.08
CA PHE A 59 9.58 19.89 2.70
C PHE A 59 10.00 21.28 2.21
N TYR A 60 9.79 21.56 0.92
CA TYR A 60 10.18 22.83 0.28
C TYR A 60 9.20 23.98 0.57
N PHE A 61 7.89 23.73 0.51
CA PHE A 61 6.85 24.76 0.66
C PHE A 61 6.34 24.93 2.10
N GLY A 62 6.41 23.90 2.94
CA GLY A 62 5.96 23.98 4.33
C GLY A 62 6.87 24.87 5.17
N GLN A 63 6.30 25.81 5.91
CA GLN A 63 7.03 26.79 6.71
C GLN A 63 7.46 26.23 8.07
N ASP A 64 6.62 25.41 8.68
CA ASP A 64 6.86 24.76 9.96
C ASP A 64 6.78 23.23 9.86
N PHE A 65 7.18 22.54 10.94
CA PHE A 65 7.17 21.08 11.01
C PHE A 65 5.80 20.49 10.67
N SER A 66 4.71 21.08 11.16
CA SER A 66 3.36 20.56 10.96
C SER A 66 2.96 20.64 9.50
N GLN A 67 3.21 21.77 8.82
CA GLN A 67 2.92 21.92 7.40
C GLN A 67 3.72 20.92 6.55
N LYS A 68 5.01 20.73 6.83
CA LYS A 68 5.85 19.78 6.11
C LYS A 68 5.31 18.36 6.20
N ILE A 69 4.92 17.94 7.42
CA ILE A 69 4.34 16.61 7.64
C ILE A 69 2.96 16.50 7.00
N LEU A 70 2.07 17.49 7.15
CA LEU A 70 0.72 17.47 6.58
C LEU A 70 0.73 17.39 5.05
N LEU A 71 1.70 18.04 4.39
CA LEU A 71 1.83 17.99 2.93
C LEU A 71 2.44 16.68 2.42
N ALA A 72 3.31 16.03 3.19
CA ALA A 72 3.92 14.74 2.85
C ALA A 72 3.01 13.54 3.15
N LEU A 73 2.24 13.61 4.24
CA LEU A 73 1.42 12.52 4.78
C LEU A 73 0.43 11.91 3.77
N PRO A 74 -0.36 12.68 2.98
CA PRO A 74 -1.35 12.08 2.08
C PRO A 74 -0.68 11.27 0.95
N GLY A 75 0.51 11.68 0.50
CA GLY A 75 1.30 10.91 -0.46
C GLY A 75 1.75 9.56 0.12
N PHE A 76 2.24 9.57 1.36
CA PHE A 76 2.60 8.33 2.06
C PHE A 76 1.40 7.41 2.29
N LEU A 77 0.24 7.98 2.62
CA LEU A 77 -1.01 7.23 2.74
C LEU A 77 -1.40 6.55 1.42
N CYS A 78 -1.25 7.23 0.27
CA CYS A 78 -1.51 6.61 -1.04
C CYS A 78 -0.65 5.37 -1.27
N VAL A 79 0.64 5.40 -0.88
CA VAL A 79 1.53 4.22 -1.02
C VAL A 79 1.02 3.03 -0.21
N ILE A 80 0.53 3.27 1.01
CA ILE A 80 -0.05 2.23 1.86
C ILE A 80 -1.33 1.65 1.23
N VAL A 81 -2.22 2.53 0.77
CA VAL A 81 -3.50 2.11 0.19
C VAL A 81 -3.27 1.32 -1.10
N GLU A 82 -2.33 1.74 -1.94
CA GLU A 82 -1.98 1.03 -3.18
C GLU A 82 -1.37 -0.35 -2.88
N LEU A 83 -0.51 -0.47 -1.85
CA LEU A 83 -0.02 -1.79 -1.41
C LEU A 83 -1.15 -2.73 -1.00
N PHE A 84 -2.16 -2.21 -0.30
CA PHE A 84 -3.33 -3.01 0.05
C PHE A 84 -4.17 -3.36 -1.17
N ASN A 85 -4.36 -2.43 -2.10
CA ASN A 85 -5.07 -2.69 -3.36
C ASN A 85 -4.39 -3.83 -4.13
N THR A 86 -3.09 -3.72 -4.39
CA THR A 86 -2.28 -4.75 -5.04
C THR A 86 -2.30 -6.08 -4.30
N ALA A 87 -2.23 -6.07 -2.96
CA ALA A 87 -2.28 -7.30 -2.18
C ALA A 87 -3.64 -8.02 -2.31
N ILE A 88 -4.75 -7.26 -2.32
CA ILE A 88 -6.10 -7.79 -2.51
C ILE A 88 -6.26 -8.36 -3.92
N GLU A 89 -5.82 -7.62 -4.94
CA GLU A 89 -5.86 -8.06 -6.34
C GLU A 89 -5.09 -9.37 -6.53
N ASN A 90 -3.84 -9.44 -6.07
CA ASN A 90 -3.01 -10.64 -6.15
C ASN A 90 -3.62 -11.83 -5.39
N ALA A 91 -4.22 -11.61 -4.22
CA ALA A 91 -4.88 -12.68 -3.47
C ALA A 91 -6.11 -13.23 -4.20
N ILE A 92 -6.88 -12.35 -4.84
CA ILE A 92 -8.08 -12.71 -5.60
C ILE A 92 -7.70 -13.43 -6.90
N ASP A 93 -6.72 -12.91 -7.65
CA ASP A 93 -6.26 -13.48 -8.91
C ASP A 93 -5.61 -14.85 -8.73
N HIS A 94 -5.00 -15.11 -7.57
CA HIS A 94 -4.50 -16.44 -7.26
C HIS A 94 -5.62 -17.46 -6.97
N THR A 95 -6.77 -17.04 -6.45
CA THR A 95 -7.79 -17.94 -5.88
C THR A 95 -9.00 -18.17 -6.79
N SER A 96 -9.26 -17.31 -7.78
CA SER A 96 -10.47 -17.36 -8.60
C SER A 96 -10.14 -17.31 -10.09
N LEU A 97 -10.19 -18.46 -10.78
CA LEU A 97 -10.09 -18.52 -12.24
C LEU A 97 -11.43 -18.18 -12.94
N GLU A 98 -12.56 -18.31 -12.24
CA GLU A 98 -13.88 -17.84 -12.68
C GLU A 98 -14.22 -16.50 -12.01
N SER A 99 -14.84 -15.60 -12.76
CA SER A 99 -15.27 -14.28 -12.27
C SER A 99 -16.35 -14.41 -11.17
N HIS A 100 -15.94 -14.38 -9.91
CA HIS A 100 -16.87 -14.42 -8.78
C HIS A 100 -17.38 -13.01 -8.43
N PRO A 101 -18.71 -12.79 -8.22
CA PRO A 101 -19.26 -11.47 -7.91
C PRO A 101 -18.63 -10.79 -6.68
N LEU A 102 -18.28 -11.56 -5.65
CA LEU A 102 -17.60 -11.03 -4.45
C LEU A 102 -16.14 -10.66 -4.71
N ALA A 103 -15.45 -11.40 -5.60
CA ALA A 103 -14.08 -11.09 -5.99
C ALA A 103 -14.04 -9.74 -6.71
N LYS A 104 -14.99 -9.52 -7.64
CA LYS A 104 -15.16 -8.21 -8.29
C LYS A 104 -15.38 -7.09 -7.27
N LYS A 105 -16.32 -7.26 -6.33
CA LYS A 105 -16.59 -6.25 -5.28
C LYS A 105 -15.36 -5.91 -4.45
N ALA A 106 -14.55 -6.91 -4.07
CA ALA A 106 -13.35 -6.67 -3.28
C ALA A 106 -12.29 -5.86 -4.07
N LYS A 107 -12.09 -6.15 -5.37
CA LYS A 107 -11.24 -5.34 -6.25
C LYS A 107 -11.76 -3.91 -6.41
N ASP A 108 -13.07 -3.77 -6.65
CA ASP A 108 -13.71 -2.45 -6.80
C ASP A 108 -13.53 -1.59 -5.53
N MET A 109 -13.65 -2.21 -4.34
CA MET A 109 -13.44 -1.53 -3.06
C MET A 109 -11.97 -1.12 -2.84
N GLY A 110 -11.00 -1.96 -3.23
CA GLY A 110 -9.59 -1.61 -3.21
C GLY A 110 -9.26 -0.41 -4.10
N SER A 111 -9.73 -0.45 -5.34
CA SER A 111 -9.60 0.66 -6.29
C SER A 111 -10.29 1.94 -5.79
N ALA A 112 -11.47 1.82 -5.18
CA ALA A 112 -12.18 2.95 -4.59
C ALA A 112 -11.41 3.58 -3.42
N ALA A 113 -10.79 2.78 -2.55
CA ALA A 113 -9.94 3.28 -1.48
C ALA A 113 -8.74 4.06 -2.05
N GLN A 114 -8.11 3.54 -3.11
CA GLN A 114 -7.01 4.22 -3.77
C GLN A 114 -7.44 5.56 -4.37
N MET A 115 -8.58 5.60 -5.07
CA MET A 115 -9.15 6.84 -5.60
C MET A 115 -9.39 7.87 -4.50
N LEU A 116 -9.96 7.48 -3.36
CA LEU A 116 -10.19 8.37 -2.23
C LEU A 116 -8.89 8.90 -1.63
N SER A 117 -7.82 8.10 -1.60
CA SER A 117 -6.51 8.56 -1.13
C SER A 117 -5.90 9.62 -2.05
N ILE A 118 -6.05 9.49 -3.37
CA ILE A 118 -5.59 10.48 -4.36
C ILE A 118 -6.43 11.77 -4.26
N ILE A 119 -7.75 11.66 -4.07
CA ILE A 119 -8.61 12.82 -3.80
C ILE A 119 -8.14 13.55 -2.54
N PHE A 120 -7.77 12.80 -1.49
CA PHE A 120 -7.27 13.38 -0.26
C PHE A 120 -5.95 14.15 -0.46
N VAL A 121 -5.02 13.66 -1.30
CA VAL A 121 -3.83 14.43 -1.74
C VAL A 121 -4.26 15.76 -2.37
N GLY A 122 -5.20 15.72 -3.31
CA GLY A 122 -5.71 16.91 -3.99
C GLY A 122 -6.35 17.93 -3.05
N ILE A 123 -7.13 17.47 -2.06
CA ILE A 123 -7.76 18.34 -1.06
C ILE A 123 -6.70 19.02 -0.20
N VAL A 124 -5.77 18.26 0.38
CA VAL A 124 -4.74 18.81 1.28
C VAL A 124 -3.87 19.84 0.56
N TRP A 125 -3.37 19.49 -0.62
CA TRP A 125 -2.53 20.39 -1.43
C TRP A 125 -3.32 21.58 -1.97
N GLY A 126 -4.55 21.37 -2.43
CA GLY A 126 -5.41 22.43 -2.93
C GLY A 126 -5.74 23.47 -1.86
N VAL A 127 -6.08 23.03 -0.65
CA VAL A 127 -6.33 23.92 0.49
C VAL A 127 -5.06 24.67 0.88
N PHE A 128 -3.91 23.98 0.94
CA PHE A 128 -2.64 24.64 1.24
C PHE A 128 -2.31 25.74 0.23
N ILE A 129 -2.41 25.46 -1.07
CA ILE A 129 -2.16 26.45 -2.12
C ILE A 129 -3.13 27.62 -2.04
N LEU A 130 -4.43 27.35 -1.82
CA LEU A 130 -5.44 28.39 -1.70
C LEU A 130 -5.14 29.35 -0.55
N MET A 131 -4.65 28.84 0.59
CA MET A 131 -4.24 29.63 1.75
C MET A 131 -2.98 30.48 1.51
N GLN A 132 -2.17 30.19 0.50
CA GLN A 132 -0.99 31.02 0.16
C GLN A 132 -1.32 32.15 -0.82
N ILE A 133 -2.45 32.05 -1.53
CA ILE A 133 -2.88 33.05 -2.53
C ILE A 133 -3.66 34.20 -1.87
N TRP A 134 -4.29 33.94 -0.73
CA TRP A 134 -5.06 34.89 0.08
C TRP A 134 -4.27 35.40 1.27
#